data_AF-M1EQC0-F1
#
_entry.id   AF-M1EQC0-F1
#
_cell.length_a   1.000
_cell.length_b   1.000
_cell.length_c   1.000
_cell.angle_alpha   90.00
_cell.angle_beta   90.00
_cell.angle_gamma   90.00
#
_symmetry.space_group_name_H-M   'P 1'
#
loop_
_entity.id
_entity.type
_entity.pdbx_description
1 polymer ?
#
loop_
_entity_poly.entity_id
_entity_poly.type
_entity_poly.pdbx_seq_one_letter_code
_entity_poly.pdbx_strand_id
1 'polypeptide(L)'
;GWDVAARLQRQRELLVYKWILLGLPPSVLVGSPQAKQPAAPDCTEFFWLANSELRNFCSHGTALTHDITVHFFRGLFNACSQSRSPALTADLILSACQTECPIVLTSALLWWPRLEPDLRSRWRSCFQGPLPQELQRLGEARQFGRSCLSADSARPPPGPAWLSAAALHFAIQQAGKGSLRSRLEKLDRQREELLLALFFFS
;
A
#
# COMPACT_ATOMS: atom_id res chain seq x y z
N GLY A 1 -4.28 31.70 -7.08
CA GLY A 1 -3.18 30.88 -6.52
C GLY A 1 -3.15 31.10 -5.02
N TRP A 2 -2.98 30.04 -4.22
CA TRP A 2 -2.92 30.18 -2.77
C TRP A 2 -1.63 30.92 -2.37
N ASP A 3 -1.74 31.85 -1.43
CA ASP A 3 -0.58 32.49 -0.82
C ASP A 3 0.29 31.44 -0.08
N VAL A 4 1.59 31.69 -0.02
CA VAL A 4 2.57 30.79 0.62
C VAL A 4 2.22 30.56 2.09
N ALA A 5 1.75 31.59 2.78
CA ALA A 5 1.29 31.47 4.17
C ALA A 5 0.12 30.47 4.30
N ALA A 6 -0.86 30.55 3.40
CA ALA A 6 -2.01 29.64 3.40
C ALA A 6 -1.59 28.19 3.13
N ARG A 7 -0.60 27.95 2.26
CA ARG A 7 -0.04 26.61 2.01
C ARG A 7 0.69 26.05 3.23
N LEU A 8 1.50 26.86 3.89
CA LEU A 8 2.22 26.46 5.11
C LEU A 8 1.25 26.18 6.26
N GLN A 9 0.23 27.01 6.43
CA GLN A 9 -0.84 26.78 7.39
C GLN A 9 -1.53 25.45 7.12
N ARG A 10 -1.89 25.17 5.86
CA ARG A 10 -2.50 23.89 5.50
C ARG A 10 -1.59 22.69 5.79
N GLN A 11 -0.30 22.79 5.52
CA GLN A 11 0.66 21.74 5.88
C GLN A 11 0.73 21.50 7.39
N ARG A 12 0.64 22.57 8.20
CA ARG A 12 0.59 22.45 9.67
C ARG A 12 -0.69 21.79 10.15
N GLU A 13 -1.84 22.12 9.58
CA GLU A 13 -3.12 21.45 9.89
C GLU A 13 -3.05 19.95 9.60
N LEU A 14 -2.54 19.58 8.42
CA LEU A 14 -2.39 18.18 8.02
C LEU A 14 -1.41 17.42 8.93
N LEU A 15 -0.33 18.08 9.39
CA LEU A 15 0.54 17.53 10.44
C LEU A 15 -0.29 17.21 11.69
N VAL A 16 -1.06 18.16 12.21
CA VAL A 16 -1.87 17.95 13.43
C VAL A 16 -2.85 16.78 13.23
N TYR A 17 -3.53 16.69 12.09
CA TYR A 17 -4.42 15.54 11.81
C TYR A 17 -3.68 14.22 11.80
N LYS A 18 -2.49 14.16 11.20
CA LYS A 18 -1.64 12.98 11.24
C LYS A 18 -1.29 12.58 12.68
N TRP A 19 -0.92 13.55 13.53
CA TRP A 19 -0.60 13.28 14.94
C TRP A 19 -1.80 12.77 15.72
N ILE A 20 -2.98 13.39 15.54
CA ILE A 20 -4.23 12.94 16.15
C ILE A 20 -4.53 11.51 15.72
N LEU A 21 -4.47 11.24 14.42
CA LEU A 21 -4.75 9.92 13.85
C LEU A 21 -3.83 8.84 14.42
N LEU A 22 -2.53 9.14 14.56
CA LEU A 22 -1.55 8.22 15.14
C LEU A 22 -1.66 8.06 16.66
N GLY A 23 -2.28 9.03 17.34
CA GLY A 23 -2.58 8.95 18.77
C GLY A 23 -3.83 8.13 19.09
N LEU A 24 -4.72 7.94 18.11
CA LEU A 24 -5.89 7.08 18.25
C LEU A 24 -5.52 5.60 18.11
N PRO A 25 -6.36 4.68 18.62
CA PRO A 25 -6.16 3.25 18.40
C PRO A 25 -6.23 2.90 16.91
N PRO A 26 -5.39 1.98 16.41
CA PRO A 26 -5.42 1.51 15.01
C PRO A 26 -6.78 0.95 14.55
N SER A 27 -7.59 0.46 15.48
CA SER A 27 -8.95 -0.02 15.25
C SER A 27 -9.93 1.07 14.79
N VAL A 28 -9.54 2.35 14.86
CA VAL A 28 -10.34 3.45 14.30
C VAL A 28 -10.18 3.52 12.78
N LEU A 29 -9.06 3.05 12.22
CA LEU A 29 -8.82 3.09 10.77
C LEU A 29 -9.50 1.94 10.03
N VAL A 30 -9.62 0.81 10.70
CA VAL A 30 -10.23 -0.41 10.19
C VAL A 30 -11.24 -0.85 11.24
N GLY A 31 -12.52 -0.71 10.90
CA GLY A 31 -13.62 -1.04 11.79
C GLY A 31 -13.58 -2.48 12.28
N SER A 32 -14.43 -2.81 13.25
CA SER A 32 -14.62 -4.20 13.65
C SER A 32 -15.47 -4.96 12.61
N PRO A 33 -15.20 -6.25 12.39
CA PRO A 33 -16.05 -7.05 11.52
C PRO A 33 -17.48 -7.11 12.07
N GLN A 34 -18.48 -6.90 11.21
CA GLN A 34 -19.88 -6.99 11.63
C GLN A 34 -20.23 -8.45 11.98
N ALA A 35 -20.88 -8.65 13.14
CA ALA A 35 -21.13 -9.98 13.71
C ALA A 35 -22.03 -10.91 12.87
N LYS A 36 -22.70 -10.42 11.82
CA LYS A 36 -23.77 -11.14 11.11
C LYS A 36 -23.44 -11.59 9.69
N GLN A 37 -22.42 -11.04 9.03
CA GLN A 37 -22.05 -11.45 7.66
C GLN A 37 -20.53 -11.36 7.44
N PRO A 38 -19.94 -12.22 6.58
CA PRO A 38 -18.56 -12.07 6.15
C PRO A 38 -18.44 -10.89 5.18
N ALA A 39 -18.54 -9.67 5.70
CA ALA A 39 -18.28 -8.43 4.99
C ALA A 39 -16.89 -7.89 5.37
N ALA A 40 -16.26 -7.16 4.45
CA ALA A 40 -15.09 -6.38 4.80
C ALA A 40 -15.44 -5.44 5.97
N PRO A 41 -14.58 -5.34 7.00
CA PRO A 41 -14.72 -4.31 8.02
C PRO A 41 -14.73 -2.93 7.39
N ASP A 42 -15.48 -2.01 8.00
CA ASP A 42 -15.67 -0.66 7.46
C ASP A 42 -14.37 0.16 7.53
N CYS A 43 -13.89 0.58 6.37
CA CYS A 43 -12.72 1.44 6.20
C CYS A 43 -13.08 2.79 5.55
N THR A 44 -14.37 3.09 5.37
CA THR A 44 -14.86 4.17 4.49
C THR A 44 -14.33 5.54 4.90
N GLU A 45 -14.39 5.85 6.19
CA GLU A 45 -13.92 7.14 6.73
C GLU A 45 -12.42 7.32 6.54
N PHE A 46 -11.63 6.26 6.78
CA PHE A 46 -10.19 6.30 6.55
C PHE A 46 -9.87 6.45 5.06
N PHE A 47 -10.59 5.72 4.19
CA PHE A 47 -10.40 5.82 2.73
C PHE A 47 -10.71 7.22 2.23
N TRP A 48 -11.79 7.83 2.69
CA TRP A 48 -12.11 9.21 2.39
C TRP A 48 -10.97 10.14 2.80
N LEU A 49 -10.54 10.08 4.07
CA LEU A 49 -9.46 10.92 4.60
C LEU A 49 -8.13 10.72 3.86
N ALA A 50 -7.79 9.48 3.52
CA ALA A 50 -6.57 9.16 2.80
C ALA A 50 -6.57 9.74 1.39
N ASN A 51 -7.70 9.59 0.68
CA ASN A 51 -7.86 10.04 -0.70
C ASN A 51 -8.07 11.55 -0.82
N SER A 52 -8.66 12.21 0.19
CA SER A 52 -8.90 13.66 0.16
C SER A 52 -7.72 14.45 0.72
N GLU A 53 -7.17 14.01 1.86
CA GLU A 53 -6.22 14.79 2.65
C GLU A 53 -4.82 14.17 2.72
N LEU A 54 -4.68 12.92 3.19
CA LEU A 54 -3.36 12.38 3.53
C LEU A 54 -2.45 12.20 2.33
N ARG A 55 -3.00 11.94 1.13
CA ARG A 55 -2.22 11.90 -0.11
C ARG A 55 -1.44 13.19 -0.38
N ASN A 56 -1.95 14.33 0.10
CA ASN A 56 -1.33 15.65 -0.10
C ASN A 56 -0.13 15.88 0.83
N PHE A 57 0.06 15.03 1.84
CA PHE A 57 1.17 15.11 2.78
C PHE A 57 2.49 14.59 2.18
N CYS A 58 2.39 13.75 1.14
CA CYS A 58 3.49 12.90 0.74
C CYS A 58 4.19 13.43 -0.51
N SER A 59 5.52 13.34 -0.54
CA SER A 59 6.30 13.67 -1.73
C SER A 59 5.84 12.80 -2.89
N HIS A 60 5.30 13.44 -3.93
CA HIS A 60 4.76 12.86 -5.16
C HIS A 60 3.35 12.24 -5.10
N GLY A 61 2.66 12.27 -3.95
CA GLY A 61 1.25 11.84 -3.86
C GLY A 61 0.97 10.35 -4.17
N THR A 62 2.01 9.54 -4.32
CA THR A 62 1.93 8.12 -4.73
C THR A 62 1.89 7.14 -3.56
N ALA A 63 2.20 7.58 -2.34
CA ALA A 63 2.22 6.76 -1.13
C ALA A 63 2.07 7.61 0.13
N LEU A 64 1.40 7.09 1.16
CA LEU A 64 1.31 7.59 2.52
C LEU A 64 2.64 7.45 3.26
N THR A 65 2.78 8.17 4.38
CA THR A 65 3.96 8.04 5.25
C THR A 65 4.01 6.66 5.93
N HIS A 66 5.21 6.22 6.27
CA HIS A 66 5.47 4.90 6.84
C HIS A 66 4.66 4.63 8.12
N ASP A 67 4.58 5.61 9.02
CA ASP A 67 3.83 5.53 10.27
C ASP A 67 2.33 5.33 10.06
N ILE A 68 1.70 6.09 9.15
CA ILE A 68 0.30 5.90 8.78
C ILE A 68 0.07 4.53 8.16
N THR A 69 0.96 4.11 7.27
CA THR A 69 0.89 2.78 6.62
C THR A 69 0.93 1.67 7.67
N VAL A 70 1.91 1.70 8.59
CA VAL A 70 2.00 0.73 9.68
C VAL A 70 0.77 0.79 10.59
N HIS A 71 0.25 1.98 10.88
CA HIS A 71 -0.93 2.15 11.71
C HIS A 71 -2.16 1.48 11.07
N PHE A 72 -2.36 1.64 9.76
CA PHE A 72 -3.42 0.94 9.03
C PHE A 72 -3.28 -0.58 9.13
N PHE A 73 -2.10 -1.14 8.88
CA PHE A 73 -1.90 -2.59 8.99
C PHE A 73 -2.10 -3.11 10.41
N ARG A 74 -1.76 -2.33 11.45
CA ARG A 74 -2.11 -2.67 12.84
C ARG A 74 -3.63 -2.72 13.05
N GLY A 75 -4.37 -1.81 12.44
CA GLY A 75 -5.84 -1.83 12.42
C GLY A 75 -6.37 -3.09 11.74
N LEU A 76 -5.81 -3.45 10.58
CA LEU A 76 -6.13 -4.69 9.86
C LEU A 76 -5.91 -5.93 10.75
N PHE A 77 -4.77 -6.02 11.45
CA PHE A 77 -4.52 -7.11 12.40
C PHE A 77 -5.55 -7.17 13.52
N ASN A 78 -5.92 -6.02 14.08
CA ASN A 78 -6.94 -5.95 15.11
C ASN A 78 -8.31 -6.43 14.59
N ALA A 79 -8.70 -6.02 13.38
CA ALA A 79 -9.95 -6.50 12.77
C ALA A 79 -9.90 -8.02 12.53
N CYS A 80 -8.76 -8.55 12.09
CA CYS A 80 -8.55 -9.98 11.91
C CYS A 80 -8.68 -10.76 13.22
N SER A 81 -8.16 -10.24 14.35
CA SER A 81 -8.26 -10.91 15.65
C SER A 81 -9.66 -10.92 16.24
N GLN A 82 -10.55 -10.05 15.77
CA GLN A 82 -11.96 -10.02 16.14
C GLN A 82 -12.84 -10.84 15.19
N SER A 83 -12.26 -11.37 14.11
CA SER A 83 -13.00 -12.13 13.09
C SER A 83 -12.95 -13.64 13.33
N ARG A 84 -13.99 -14.32 12.84
CA ARG A 84 -14.03 -15.79 12.78
C ARG A 84 -13.07 -16.38 11.74
N SER A 85 -12.75 -15.61 10.70
CA SER A 85 -11.83 -16.00 9.63
C SER A 85 -10.82 -14.88 9.38
N PRO A 86 -9.68 -14.87 10.10
CA PRO A 86 -8.68 -13.81 10.01
C PRO A 86 -8.15 -13.62 8.58
N ALA A 87 -7.79 -14.72 7.89
CA ALA A 87 -7.23 -14.65 6.54
C ALA A 87 -8.21 -14.04 5.53
N LEU A 88 -9.47 -14.51 5.55
CA LEU A 88 -10.52 -13.96 4.69
C LEU A 88 -10.78 -12.47 4.98
N THR A 89 -10.72 -12.07 6.25
CA THR A 89 -10.93 -10.67 6.65
C THR A 89 -9.83 -9.77 6.10
N ALA A 90 -8.58 -10.20 6.22
CA ALA A 90 -7.45 -9.48 5.65
C ALA A 90 -7.57 -9.36 4.12
N ASP A 91 -7.93 -10.45 3.45
CA ASP A 91 -8.11 -10.46 1.99
C ASP A 91 -9.24 -9.51 1.57
N LEU A 92 -10.40 -9.53 2.23
CA LEU A 92 -11.51 -8.62 1.94
C LEU A 92 -11.14 -7.14 2.11
N ILE A 93 -10.43 -6.78 3.19
CA ILE A 93 -9.97 -5.38 3.40
C ILE A 93 -9.01 -4.97 2.29
N LEU A 94 -8.04 -5.81 1.96
CA LEU A 94 -7.03 -5.48 0.97
C LEU A 94 -7.60 -5.45 -0.45
N SER A 95 -8.58 -6.29 -0.77
CA SER A 95 -9.35 -6.19 -2.01
C SER A 95 -10.15 -4.89 -2.07
N ALA A 96 -10.76 -4.43 -0.98
CA ALA A 96 -11.42 -3.12 -0.92
C ALA A 96 -10.42 -1.97 -1.15
N CYS A 97 -9.21 -2.05 -0.57
CA CYS A 97 -8.15 -1.08 -0.86
C CYS A 97 -7.80 -1.00 -2.35
N GLN A 98 -7.89 -2.09 -3.13
CA GLN A 98 -7.56 -2.05 -4.56
C GLN A 98 -8.50 -1.17 -5.38
N THR A 99 -9.75 -1.01 -4.92
CA THR A 99 -10.79 -0.29 -5.67
C THR A 99 -11.09 1.07 -5.07
N GLU A 100 -11.09 1.17 -3.73
CA GLU A 100 -11.53 2.37 -3.03
C GLU A 100 -10.39 3.24 -2.53
N CYS A 101 -9.24 2.66 -2.17
CA CYS A 101 -8.10 3.41 -1.63
C CYS A 101 -6.74 2.80 -2.02
N PRO A 102 -6.36 2.82 -3.32
CA PRO A 102 -5.16 2.14 -3.81
C PRO A 102 -3.86 2.68 -3.19
N ILE A 103 -3.88 3.93 -2.71
CA ILE A 103 -2.72 4.56 -2.06
C ILE A 103 -2.25 3.76 -0.84
N VAL A 104 -3.12 3.03 -0.15
CA VAL A 104 -2.73 2.15 0.97
C VAL A 104 -1.79 1.04 0.49
N LEU A 105 -2.09 0.44 -0.66
CA LEU A 105 -1.32 -0.68 -1.22
C LEU A 105 -0.02 -0.19 -1.85
N THR A 106 -0.03 0.95 -2.55
CA THR A 106 1.22 1.55 -3.05
C THR A 106 2.14 1.96 -1.90
N SER A 107 1.58 2.46 -0.80
CA SER A 107 2.34 2.72 0.43
C SER A 107 2.96 1.46 1.01
N ALA A 108 2.18 0.37 1.07
CA ALA A 108 2.66 -0.92 1.53
C ALA A 108 3.84 -1.41 0.67
N LEU A 109 3.77 -1.27 -0.66
CA LEU A 109 4.85 -1.62 -1.58
C LEU A 109 6.12 -0.79 -1.38
N LEU A 110 5.97 0.53 -1.21
CA LEU A 110 7.08 1.44 -0.94
C LEU A 110 7.82 1.05 0.35
N TRP A 111 7.05 0.78 1.41
CA TRP A 111 7.55 0.47 2.75
C TRP A 111 7.78 -1.02 3.00
N TRP A 112 7.54 -1.88 2.00
CA TRP A 112 7.54 -3.34 2.14
C TRP A 112 8.77 -3.92 2.85
N PRO A 113 10.02 -3.50 2.55
CA PRO A 113 11.20 -4.06 3.21
C PRO A 113 11.20 -3.89 4.74
N ARG A 114 10.54 -2.85 5.25
CA ARG A 114 10.39 -2.59 6.69
C ARG A 114 9.12 -3.21 7.25
N LEU A 115 8.06 -3.26 6.45
CA LEU A 115 6.73 -3.71 6.84
C LEU A 115 6.64 -5.25 6.91
N GLU A 116 7.16 -5.95 5.90
CA GLU A 116 6.99 -7.39 5.72
C GLU A 116 7.46 -8.25 6.92
N PRO A 117 8.65 -8.03 7.52
CA PRO A 117 9.10 -8.84 8.65
C PRO A 117 8.14 -8.75 9.83
N ASP A 118 7.65 -7.54 10.11
CA ASP A 118 6.70 -7.27 11.19
C ASP A 118 5.33 -7.91 10.90
N LEU A 119 4.81 -7.78 9.67
CA LEU A 119 3.54 -8.40 9.28
C LEU A 119 3.62 -9.93 9.42
N ARG A 120 4.67 -10.54 8.84
CA ARG A 120 4.83 -12.00 8.85
C ARG A 120 5.05 -12.56 10.24
N SER A 121 5.79 -11.85 11.09
CA SER A 121 6.02 -12.25 12.48
C SER A 121 4.71 -12.21 13.28
N ARG A 122 3.98 -11.08 13.23
CA ARG A 122 2.70 -10.91 13.92
C ARG A 122 1.64 -11.90 13.44
N TRP A 123 1.56 -12.13 12.13
CA TRP A 123 0.60 -13.10 11.57
C TRP A 123 0.84 -14.50 12.12
N ARG A 124 2.10 -14.96 12.10
CA ARG A 124 2.49 -16.26 12.64
C ARG A 124 2.19 -16.38 14.13
N SER A 125 2.45 -15.34 14.91
CA SER A 125 2.19 -15.36 16.35
C SER A 125 0.70 -15.35 16.71
N CYS A 126 -0.14 -14.69 15.91
CA CYS A 126 -1.55 -14.45 16.27
C CYS A 126 -2.53 -15.45 15.65
N PHE A 127 -2.26 -15.96 14.43
CA PHE A 127 -3.29 -16.67 13.65
C PHE A 127 -2.91 -18.07 13.17
N GLN A 128 -1.69 -18.54 13.43
CA GLN A 128 -1.25 -19.92 13.17
C GLN A 128 -1.69 -20.43 11.77
N GLY A 129 -1.18 -19.82 10.70
CA GLY A 129 -1.56 -20.16 9.33
C GLY A 129 -0.74 -19.45 8.25
N PRO A 130 -0.97 -19.77 6.97
CA PRO A 130 -0.32 -19.07 5.86
C PRO A 130 -0.74 -17.59 5.85
N LEU A 131 0.11 -16.75 5.25
CA LEU A 131 -0.19 -15.34 5.05
C LEU A 131 -1.42 -15.19 4.13
N PRO A 132 -2.31 -14.21 4.34
CA PRO A 132 -3.44 -13.92 3.45
C PRO A 132 -3.01 -13.74 2.00
N GLN A 133 -3.86 -14.11 1.06
CA GLN A 133 -3.54 -14.11 -0.36
C GLN A 133 -3.15 -12.71 -0.85
N GLU A 134 -3.87 -11.66 -0.45
CA GLU A 134 -3.58 -10.29 -0.89
C GLU A 134 -2.26 -9.77 -0.31
N LEU A 135 -1.89 -10.17 0.91
CA LEU A 135 -0.58 -9.88 1.48
C LEU A 135 0.55 -10.62 0.75
N GLN A 136 0.31 -11.86 0.32
CA GLN A 136 1.28 -12.60 -0.51
C GLN A 136 1.48 -11.90 -1.86
N ARG A 137 0.40 -11.48 -2.53
CA ARG A 137 0.46 -10.75 -3.81
C ARG A 137 1.27 -9.45 -3.72
N LEU A 138 1.17 -8.71 -2.61
CA LEU A 138 2.02 -7.52 -2.38
C LEU A 138 3.51 -7.89 -2.36
N GLY A 139 3.86 -8.97 -1.68
CA GLY A 139 5.23 -9.48 -1.63
C GLY A 139 5.73 -9.93 -3.00
N GLU A 140 4.90 -10.65 -3.75
CA GLU A 140 5.20 -11.09 -5.11
C GLU A 140 5.39 -9.91 -6.07
N ALA A 141 4.51 -8.91 -6.03
CA ALA A 141 4.63 -7.69 -6.83
C ALA A 141 5.93 -6.95 -6.51
N ARG A 142 6.28 -6.87 -5.22
CA ARG A 142 7.55 -6.28 -4.79
C ARG A 142 8.76 -7.06 -5.31
N GLN A 143 8.71 -8.38 -5.24
CA GLN A 143 9.77 -9.24 -5.79
C GLN A 143 9.89 -9.08 -7.31
N PHE A 144 8.77 -9.04 -8.02
CA PHE A 144 8.70 -8.80 -9.46
C PHE A 144 9.35 -7.48 -9.85
N GLY A 145 9.01 -6.39 -9.15
CA GLY A 145 9.62 -5.08 -9.39
C GLY A 145 11.14 -5.10 -9.24
N ARG A 146 11.67 -5.85 -8.26
CA ARG A 146 13.12 -6.03 -8.05
C ARG A 146 13.76 -6.92 -9.12
N SER A 147 13.13 -8.03 -9.49
CA SER A 147 13.69 -8.97 -10.48
C SER A 147 13.78 -8.34 -11.88
N CYS A 148 12.83 -7.47 -12.23
CA CYS A 148 12.89 -6.68 -13.46
C CYS A 148 14.16 -5.81 -13.53
N LEU A 149 14.74 -5.42 -12.39
CA LEU A 149 15.98 -4.64 -12.35
C LEU A 149 17.26 -5.50 -12.42
N SER A 150 17.15 -6.82 -12.22
CA SER A 150 18.28 -7.75 -12.07
C SER A 150 18.47 -8.71 -13.26
N ALA A 151 18.10 -8.28 -14.48
CA ALA A 151 18.25 -9.02 -15.75
C ALA A 151 17.40 -10.31 -15.93
N ASP A 152 16.84 -10.88 -14.86
CA ASP A 152 15.93 -12.02 -14.89
C ASP A 152 14.47 -11.58 -15.14
N SER A 153 14.06 -11.37 -16.39
CA SER A 153 12.73 -10.81 -16.71
C SER A 153 11.74 -11.76 -17.39
N ALA A 154 11.86 -13.08 -17.21
CA ALA A 154 10.90 -14.04 -17.79
C ALA A 154 9.59 -14.23 -17.01
N ARG A 155 9.45 -13.68 -15.79
CA ARG A 155 8.26 -13.91 -14.96
C ARG A 155 7.09 -12.98 -15.34
N PRO A 156 5.85 -13.48 -15.42
CA PRO A 156 4.67 -12.64 -15.60
C PRO A 156 4.41 -11.79 -14.35
N PRO A 157 3.78 -10.60 -14.48
CA PRO A 157 3.41 -9.77 -13.36
C PRO A 157 2.36 -10.48 -12.47
N PRO A 158 2.55 -10.54 -11.15
CA PRO A 158 1.54 -11.08 -10.24
C PRO A 158 0.41 -10.07 -10.04
N GLY A 159 -0.84 -10.58 -10.05
CA GLY A 159 -2.02 -9.78 -9.74
C GLY A 159 -2.31 -8.65 -10.75
N PRO A 160 -2.98 -7.56 -10.31
CA PRO A 160 -3.30 -6.43 -11.17
C PRO A 160 -2.05 -5.74 -11.73
N ALA A 161 -2.06 -5.37 -13.01
CA ALA A 161 -0.93 -4.74 -13.69
C ALA A 161 -0.43 -3.47 -12.97
N TRP A 162 -1.34 -2.65 -12.42
CA TRP A 162 -0.99 -1.42 -11.71
C TRP A 162 -0.16 -1.67 -10.44
N LEU A 163 -0.39 -2.80 -9.75
CA LEU A 163 0.33 -3.12 -8.52
C LEU A 163 1.79 -3.50 -8.83
N SER A 164 1.98 -4.30 -9.88
CA SER A 164 3.29 -4.63 -10.42
C SER A 164 4.03 -3.40 -10.96
N ALA A 165 3.32 -2.47 -11.61
CA ALA A 165 3.87 -1.20 -12.08
C ALA A 165 4.31 -0.31 -10.91
N ALA A 166 3.49 -0.16 -9.87
CA ALA A 166 3.84 0.58 -8.65
C ALA A 166 5.10 -0.01 -7.99
N ALA A 167 5.17 -1.34 -7.87
CA ALA A 167 6.30 -2.03 -7.27
C ALA A 167 7.61 -1.78 -8.04
N LEU A 168 7.55 -1.83 -9.38
CA LEU A 168 8.67 -1.52 -10.26
C LEU A 168 9.06 -0.04 -10.17
N HIS A 169 8.10 0.88 -10.17
CA HIS A 169 8.36 2.32 -9.99
C HIS A 169 9.14 2.58 -8.69
N PHE A 170 8.69 2.02 -7.57
CA PHE A 170 9.41 2.17 -6.30
C PHE A 170 10.78 1.49 -6.29
N ALA A 171 10.93 0.35 -6.97
CA ALA A 171 12.22 -0.30 -7.12
C ALA A 171 13.21 0.56 -7.91
N ILE A 172 12.73 1.23 -8.97
CA ILE A 172 13.51 2.18 -9.76
C ILE A 172 13.92 3.40 -8.92
N GLN A 173 12.97 4.03 -8.23
CA GLN A 173 13.23 5.19 -7.37
C GLN A 173 14.33 4.89 -6.33
N GLN A 174 14.28 3.70 -5.73
CA GLN A 174 15.27 3.28 -4.73
C GLN A 174 16.62 2.89 -5.34
N ALA A 175 16.68 2.46 -6.60
CA ALA A 175 17.92 2.11 -7.29
C ALA A 175 18.66 3.31 -7.91
N GLY A 176 18.03 4.49 -7.97
CA GLY A 176 18.62 5.73 -8.48
C GLY A 176 18.48 5.93 -10.00
N LYS A 177 18.43 7.22 -10.40
CA LYS A 177 18.05 7.68 -11.76
C LYS A 177 18.98 7.24 -12.90
N GLY A 178 20.23 6.87 -12.60
CA GLY A 178 21.26 6.58 -13.61
C GLY A 178 21.01 5.33 -14.46
N SER A 179 20.06 4.46 -14.08
CA SER A 179 19.83 3.16 -14.72
C SER A 179 18.47 3.02 -15.42
N LEU A 180 17.66 4.09 -15.44
CA LEU A 180 16.25 4.03 -15.84
C LEU A 180 16.04 3.64 -17.30
N ARG A 181 16.75 4.30 -18.22
CA ARG A 181 16.57 4.14 -19.67
C ARG A 181 16.96 2.74 -20.16
N SER A 182 18.15 2.27 -19.78
CA SER A 182 18.64 0.93 -20.16
C SER A 182 17.86 -0.22 -19.52
N ARG A 183 17.14 0.05 -18.41
CA ARG A 183 16.27 -0.93 -17.73
C ARG A 183 14.87 -0.96 -18.31
N LEU A 184 14.33 0.17 -18.76
CA LEU A 184 13.04 0.25 -19.46
C LEU A 184 13.11 -0.36 -20.86
N GLU A 185 14.22 -0.20 -21.58
CA GLU A 185 14.43 -0.80 -22.91
C GLU A 185 14.39 -2.35 -22.90
N LYS A 186 14.55 -2.98 -21.73
CA LYS A 186 14.48 -4.44 -21.53
C LYS A 186 13.08 -4.95 -21.18
N LEU A 187 12.13 -4.07 -20.84
CA LEU A 187 10.74 -4.46 -20.66
C LEU A 187 10.12 -4.58 -22.05
N ASP A 188 10.02 -5.83 -22.51
CA ASP A 188 9.54 -6.16 -23.85
C ASP A 188 8.17 -5.52 -24.17
N ARG A 189 7.91 -5.31 -25.46
CA ARG A 189 6.71 -4.66 -26.03
C ARG A 189 5.40 -5.36 -25.64
N GLN A 190 5.46 -6.58 -25.09
CA GLN A 190 4.32 -7.37 -24.61
C GLN A 190 3.71 -6.88 -23.27
N ARG A 191 4.24 -5.81 -22.66
CA ARG A 191 3.81 -5.32 -21.34
C ARG A 191 3.19 -3.91 -21.40
N GLU A 192 2.40 -3.62 -22.42
CA GLU A 192 1.80 -2.29 -22.64
C GLU A 192 0.99 -1.78 -21.44
N GLU A 193 0.17 -2.61 -20.80
CA GLU A 193 -0.60 -2.23 -19.60
C GLU A 193 0.31 -1.84 -18.42
N LEU A 194 1.45 -2.54 -18.26
CA LEU A 194 2.43 -2.22 -17.22
C LEU A 194 3.12 -0.89 -17.52
N LEU A 195 3.45 -0.62 -18.79
CA LEU A 195 4.08 0.63 -19.22
C LEU A 195 3.13 1.83 -19.06
N LEU A 196 1.86 1.66 -19.41
CA LEU A 196 0.83 2.68 -19.16
C LEU A 196 0.70 2.97 -17.66
N ALA A 197 0.61 1.93 -16.83
CA ALA A 197 0.54 2.12 -15.38
C ALA A 197 1.82 2.76 -14.81
N LEU A 198 3.01 2.41 -15.31
CA LEU A 198 4.28 3.04 -14.93
C LEU A 198 4.33 4.53 -15.28
N PHE A 199 3.74 4.92 -16.42
CA PHE A 199 3.65 6.31 -16.82
C PHE A 199 2.89 7.15 -15.80
N PHE A 200 1.80 6.62 -15.22
CA PHE A 200 1.05 7.32 -14.15
C PHE A 200 1.87 7.57 -12.88
N PHE A 201 2.89 6.76 -12.61
CA PHE A 201 3.75 6.95 -11.44
C PHE A 201 4.98 7.84 -11.72
N SER A 202 5.31 8.12 -12.98
CA SER A 202 6.59 8.74 -13.40
C SER A 202 6.58 10.27 -13.35
#